data_AF-A0A1H0G2Y9-F1
#
_entry.id   AF-A0A1H0G2Y9-F1
#
_cell.length_a   1.000
_cell.length_b   1.000
_cell.length_c   1.000
_cell.angle_alpha   90.00
_cell.angle_beta   90.00
_cell.angle_gamma   90.00
#
_symmetry.space_group_name_H-M   'P 1'
#
loop_
_entity.id
_entity.type
_entity.pdbx_description
1 polymer ?
#
loop_
_entity_poly.entity_id
_entity_poly.type
_entity_poly.pdbx_seq_one_letter_code
_entity_poly.pdbx_strand_id
1 'polypeptide(L)'
;MDLSDGCLQCNTKQDLATLAGDPAEVPDDLVTRFARDPVDHWSSEQWRHLARRFAPRIVSLVRAQAVDPGLALRIFGQSYADLSSWPADERLATEDALSAALEHALERWVSWHVVDLLGGLASVHDDLRPWLARLDAAAGPGAEGGVVRLACHWATDLLWGESDWFAWWFTDDPMTPVREWTLAARNRVTRFADAHPECKTAGDAVIAYDLLDRDEPSPWVYPGYAWDYWTQRGQPGGYGWLTPT
;
A
#
# COMPACT_ATOMS: atom_id res chain seq x y z
N MET A 1 -31.44 1.31 5.35
CA MET A 1 -30.63 2.52 5.64
C MET A 1 -31.10 3.61 4.70
N ASP A 2 -31.21 4.85 5.18
CA ASP A 2 -31.45 5.99 4.31
C ASP A 2 -30.11 6.49 3.75
N LEU A 3 -30.01 6.52 2.41
CA LEU A 3 -28.86 7.05 1.68
C LEU A 3 -29.22 8.33 0.90
N SER A 4 -30.34 8.98 1.23
CA SER A 4 -30.91 10.08 0.44
C SER A 4 -30.07 11.36 0.43
N ASP A 5 -29.17 11.54 1.40
CA ASP A 5 -28.17 12.61 1.49
C ASP A 5 -26.80 12.24 0.89
N GLY A 6 -26.66 11.05 0.30
CA GLY A 6 -25.46 10.67 -0.47
C GLY A 6 -25.25 11.60 -1.69
N CYS A 7 -23.99 11.75 -2.12
CA CYS A 7 -23.64 12.66 -3.21
C CYS A 7 -24.28 12.26 -4.55
N LEU A 8 -25.30 13.01 -4.98
CA LEU A 8 -25.98 12.82 -6.27
C LEU A 8 -25.16 13.22 -7.51
N GLN A 9 -23.98 13.82 -7.32
CA GLN A 9 -23.03 14.06 -8.41
C GLN A 9 -22.21 12.79 -8.72
N CYS A 10 -22.03 11.90 -7.74
CA CYS A 10 -21.22 10.69 -7.85
C CYS A 10 -22.06 9.41 -7.99
N ASN A 11 -23.27 9.43 -7.42
CA ASN A 11 -24.18 8.29 -7.39
C ASN A 11 -25.56 8.69 -7.92
N THR A 12 -26.13 7.87 -8.79
CA THR A 12 -27.53 8.04 -9.20
C THR A 12 -28.47 7.65 -8.04
N LYS A 13 -29.74 8.06 -8.10
CA LYS A 13 -30.75 7.56 -7.13
C LYS A 13 -30.87 6.03 -7.17
N GLN A 14 -30.65 5.42 -8.33
CA GLN A 14 -30.64 3.97 -8.49
C GLN A 14 -29.40 3.35 -7.83
N ASP A 15 -28.23 3.98 -7.95
CA ASP A 15 -27.01 3.55 -7.25
C ASP A 15 -27.21 3.57 -5.73
N LEU A 16 -27.76 4.66 -5.20
CA LEU A 16 -28.07 4.78 -3.77
C LEU A 16 -29.10 3.73 -3.31
N ALA A 17 -30.14 3.49 -4.11
CA ALA A 17 -31.11 2.44 -3.81
C ALA A 17 -30.47 1.03 -3.84
N THR A 18 -29.53 0.80 -4.76
CA THR A 18 -28.80 -0.46 -4.88
C THR A 18 -27.87 -0.68 -3.68
N LEU A 19 -27.09 0.34 -3.29
CA LEU A 19 -26.22 0.31 -2.10
C LEU A 19 -27.01 0.08 -0.79
N ALA A 20 -28.23 0.62 -0.71
CA ALA A 20 -29.13 0.42 0.42
C ALA A 20 -29.85 -0.95 0.41
N GLY A 21 -29.89 -1.63 -0.74
CA GLY A 21 -30.51 -2.93 -0.97
C GLY A 21 -29.65 -4.11 -0.50
N ASP A 22 -29.94 -5.33 -0.94
CA ASP A 22 -29.19 -6.56 -0.59
C ASP A 22 -27.70 -6.44 -0.97
N PRO A 23 -26.72 -6.63 -0.06
CA PRO A 23 -25.32 -6.48 -0.43
C PRO A 23 -24.89 -7.50 -1.48
N ALA A 24 -25.54 -8.67 -1.57
CA ALA A 24 -25.22 -9.69 -2.57
C ALA A 24 -25.49 -9.22 -4.01
N GLU A 25 -26.47 -8.33 -4.18
CA GLU A 25 -26.91 -7.81 -5.47
C GLU A 25 -26.16 -6.54 -5.90
N VAL A 26 -25.32 -5.96 -5.03
CA VAL A 26 -24.53 -4.76 -5.35
C VAL A 26 -23.33 -5.15 -6.21
N PRO A 27 -23.20 -4.56 -7.42
CA PRO A 27 -22.12 -4.91 -8.34
C PRO A 27 -20.77 -4.35 -7.87
N ASP A 28 -19.68 -5.03 -8.23
CA ASP A 28 -18.33 -4.72 -7.76
C ASP A 28 -17.85 -3.33 -8.20
N ASP A 29 -18.29 -2.82 -9.36
CA ASP A 29 -17.95 -1.48 -9.83
C ASP A 29 -18.56 -0.39 -8.92
N LEU A 30 -19.77 -0.62 -8.39
CA LEU A 30 -20.42 0.27 -7.45
C LEU A 30 -19.75 0.20 -6.06
N VAL A 31 -19.37 -0.99 -5.59
CA VAL A 31 -18.57 -1.15 -4.36
C VAL A 31 -17.20 -0.48 -4.49
N THR A 32 -16.53 -0.66 -5.62
CA THR A 32 -15.23 -0.06 -5.91
C THR A 32 -15.30 1.46 -5.96
N ARG A 33 -16.34 2.01 -6.60
CA ARG A 33 -16.58 3.44 -6.65
C ARG A 33 -16.81 4.02 -5.26
N PHE A 34 -17.69 3.40 -4.47
CA PHE A 34 -17.89 3.75 -3.06
C PHE A 34 -16.58 3.72 -2.27
N ALA A 35 -15.77 2.67 -2.40
CA ALA A 35 -14.50 2.53 -1.69
C ALA A 35 -13.45 3.59 -2.07
N ARG A 36 -13.65 4.31 -3.19
CA ARG A 36 -12.75 5.36 -3.67
C ARG A 36 -13.30 6.76 -3.47
N ASP A 37 -14.51 6.91 -2.93
CA ASP A 37 -15.10 8.22 -2.70
C ASP A 37 -14.26 9.02 -1.67
N PRO A 38 -14.11 10.34 -1.85
CA PRO A 38 -13.59 11.26 -0.84
C PRO A 38 -14.47 11.30 0.41
N VAL A 39 -13.86 11.64 1.55
CA VAL A 39 -14.49 11.64 2.87
C VAL A 39 -15.78 12.48 2.97
N ASP A 40 -15.90 13.55 2.19
CA ASP A 40 -17.03 14.49 2.22
C ASP A 40 -18.23 14.05 1.37
N HIS A 41 -18.16 12.90 0.69
CA HIS A 41 -19.25 12.38 -0.14
C HIS A 41 -20.36 11.67 0.64
N TRP A 42 -20.08 11.29 1.90
CA TRP A 42 -20.99 10.55 2.77
C TRP A 42 -20.90 11.09 4.19
N SER A 43 -22.01 11.03 4.94
CA SER A 43 -21.94 11.31 6.37
C SER A 43 -21.13 10.23 7.11
N SER A 44 -20.59 10.55 8.28
CA SER A 44 -19.81 9.59 9.09
C SER A 44 -20.63 8.36 9.49
N GLU A 45 -21.96 8.46 9.58
CA GLU A 45 -22.83 7.31 9.83
C GLU A 45 -22.95 6.41 8.60
N GLN A 46 -23.10 7.00 7.42
CA GLN A 46 -23.16 6.26 6.15
C GLN A 46 -21.84 5.58 5.83
N TRP A 47 -20.71 6.26 6.04
CA TRP A 47 -19.38 5.66 5.89
C TRP A 47 -19.25 4.41 6.74
N ARG A 48 -19.55 4.52 8.04
CA ARG A 48 -19.53 3.39 8.98
C ARG A 48 -20.43 2.25 8.53
N HIS A 49 -21.67 2.55 8.15
CA HIS A 49 -22.61 1.51 7.77
C HIS A 49 -22.21 0.79 6.48
N LEU A 50 -21.88 1.54 5.43
CA LEU A 50 -21.51 1.00 4.12
C LEU A 50 -20.18 0.23 4.20
N ALA A 51 -19.17 0.77 4.90
CA ALA A 51 -17.90 0.09 5.06
C ALA A 51 -18.04 -1.22 5.85
N ARG A 52 -18.81 -1.24 6.95
CA ARG A 52 -19.12 -2.49 7.69
C ARG A 52 -19.81 -3.51 6.79
N ARG A 53 -20.79 -3.06 6.01
CA ARG A 53 -21.56 -3.89 5.07
C ARG A 53 -20.70 -4.51 3.98
N PHE A 54 -19.75 -3.76 3.44
CA PHE A 54 -18.95 -4.18 2.28
C PHE A 54 -17.51 -4.59 2.60
N ALA A 55 -17.08 -4.54 3.86
CA ALA A 55 -15.71 -4.86 4.26
C ALA A 55 -15.19 -6.19 3.70
N PRO A 56 -15.92 -7.32 3.80
CA PRO A 56 -15.45 -8.59 3.24
C PRO A 56 -15.23 -8.52 1.72
N ARG A 57 -16.09 -7.79 0.99
CA ARG A 57 -15.99 -7.66 -0.46
C ARG A 57 -14.86 -6.73 -0.88
N ILE A 58 -14.67 -5.62 -0.18
CA ILE A 58 -13.55 -4.70 -0.42
C ILE A 58 -12.22 -5.41 -0.18
N VAL A 59 -12.07 -6.15 0.93
CA VAL A 59 -10.85 -6.93 1.20
C VAL A 59 -10.64 -8.00 0.12
N SER A 60 -11.71 -8.66 -0.36
CA SER A 60 -11.63 -9.61 -1.47
C SER A 60 -11.15 -8.96 -2.78
N LEU A 61 -11.66 -7.78 -3.12
CA LEU A 61 -11.27 -7.03 -4.31
C LEU A 61 -9.80 -6.58 -4.23
N VAL A 62 -9.38 -6.11 -3.05
CA VAL A 62 -7.99 -5.75 -2.76
C VAL A 62 -7.08 -6.96 -2.94
N ARG A 63 -7.40 -8.10 -2.31
CA ARG A 63 -6.62 -9.33 -2.41
C ARG A 63 -6.50 -9.84 -3.86
N ALA A 64 -7.53 -9.61 -4.68
CA ALA A 64 -7.52 -9.97 -6.10
C ALA A 64 -6.78 -8.95 -6.99
N GLN A 65 -6.25 -7.85 -6.45
CA GLN A 65 -5.74 -6.69 -7.20
C GLN A 65 -6.75 -6.15 -8.22
N ALA A 66 -8.05 -6.26 -7.92
CA ALA A 66 -9.12 -5.73 -8.77
C ALA A 66 -9.33 -4.22 -8.58
N VAL A 67 -8.75 -3.65 -7.51
CA VAL A 67 -8.84 -2.25 -7.12
C VAL A 67 -7.48 -1.77 -6.60
N ASP A 68 -7.26 -0.47 -6.64
CA ASP A 68 -6.12 0.15 -5.97
C ASP A 68 -6.23 -0.06 -4.44
N PRO A 69 -5.27 -0.77 -3.81
CA PRO A 69 -5.39 -1.15 -2.41
C PRO A 69 -5.23 0.04 -1.46
N GLY A 70 -4.40 1.02 -1.83
CA GLY A 70 -4.20 2.23 -1.06
C GLY A 70 -5.48 3.06 -0.94
N LEU A 71 -6.12 3.30 -2.08
CA LEU A 71 -7.38 4.02 -2.15
C LEU A 71 -8.54 3.25 -1.55
N ALA A 72 -8.63 1.93 -1.76
CA ALA A 72 -9.75 1.13 -1.29
C ALA A 72 -9.74 0.93 0.23
N LEU A 73 -8.56 0.76 0.86
CA LEU A 73 -8.48 0.47 2.29
C LEU A 73 -8.56 1.72 3.17
N ARG A 74 -8.30 2.92 2.64
CA ARG A 74 -8.39 4.17 3.41
C ARG A 74 -9.76 4.40 4.04
N ILE A 75 -10.82 3.81 3.47
CA ILE A 75 -12.18 3.94 3.99
C ILE A 75 -12.36 3.38 5.39
N PHE A 76 -11.47 2.50 5.85
CA PHE A 76 -11.50 1.97 7.20
C PHE A 76 -10.84 2.90 8.22
N GLY A 77 -10.15 3.94 7.76
CA GLY A 77 -9.47 4.91 8.61
C GLY A 77 -10.41 5.82 9.41
N GLN A 78 -9.83 6.53 10.38
CA GLN A 78 -10.55 7.35 11.36
C GLN A 78 -11.42 8.44 10.71
N SER A 79 -10.94 9.07 9.63
CA SER A 79 -11.71 10.10 8.93
C SER A 79 -12.92 9.55 8.17
N TYR A 80 -12.98 8.23 7.92
CA TYR A 80 -14.02 7.57 7.14
C TYR A 80 -14.91 6.71 8.05
N ALA A 81 -14.75 5.39 7.99
CA ALA A 81 -15.55 4.44 8.74
C ALA A 81 -15.02 4.15 10.14
N ASP A 82 -13.84 4.67 10.52
CA ASP A 82 -13.25 4.50 11.85
C ASP A 82 -13.40 3.07 12.36
N LEU A 83 -12.65 2.13 11.76
CA LEU A 83 -12.68 0.71 12.10
C LEU A 83 -12.50 0.47 13.61
N SER A 84 -11.79 1.35 14.31
CA SER A 84 -11.58 1.27 15.76
C SER A 84 -12.90 1.39 16.56
N SER A 85 -13.91 2.06 16.00
CA SER A 85 -15.23 2.25 16.61
C SER A 85 -16.22 1.10 16.37
N TRP A 86 -15.84 0.10 15.57
CA TRP A 86 -16.72 -1.03 15.23
C TRP A 86 -16.90 -2.01 16.40
N PRO A 87 -17.97 -2.83 16.39
CA PRO A 87 -18.07 -3.98 17.29
C PRO A 87 -16.80 -4.84 17.25
N ALA A 88 -16.35 -5.32 18.41
CA ALA A 88 -15.04 -5.96 18.55
C ALA A 88 -14.87 -7.19 17.65
N ASP A 89 -15.91 -7.99 17.51
CA ASP A 89 -15.97 -9.17 16.64
C ASP A 89 -15.85 -8.80 15.15
N GLU A 90 -16.58 -7.78 14.69
CA GLU A 90 -16.48 -7.30 13.30
C GLU A 90 -15.12 -6.65 13.01
N ARG A 91 -14.58 -5.89 13.97
CA ARG A 91 -13.26 -5.27 13.88
C ARG A 91 -12.17 -6.33 13.74
N LEU A 92 -12.12 -7.30 14.65
CA LEU A 92 -11.13 -8.37 14.62
C LEU A 92 -11.22 -9.20 13.35
N ALA A 93 -12.43 -9.56 12.90
CA ALA A 93 -12.61 -10.29 11.65
C ALA A 93 -12.08 -9.52 10.43
N THR A 94 -12.24 -8.19 10.42
CA THR A 94 -11.72 -7.32 9.35
C THR A 94 -10.20 -7.21 9.43
N GLU A 95 -9.64 -7.00 10.62
CA GLU A 95 -8.18 -6.95 10.85
C GLU A 95 -7.49 -8.27 10.47
N ASP A 96 -8.11 -9.42 10.75
CA ASP A 96 -7.63 -10.75 10.34
C ASP A 96 -7.65 -10.90 8.81
N ALA A 97 -8.73 -10.45 8.16
CA ALA A 97 -8.84 -10.50 6.70
C ALA A 97 -7.81 -9.58 6.02
N LEU A 98 -7.54 -8.40 6.56
CA LEU A 98 -6.49 -7.49 6.11
C LEU A 98 -5.09 -8.09 6.31
N SER A 99 -4.86 -8.74 7.45
CA SER A 99 -3.60 -9.46 7.72
C SER A 99 -3.38 -10.58 6.71
N ALA A 100 -4.41 -11.37 6.40
CA ALA A 100 -4.33 -12.42 5.39
C ALA A 100 -4.11 -11.86 3.96
N ALA A 101 -4.65 -10.67 3.66
CA ALA A 101 -4.38 -9.98 2.39
C ALA A 101 -2.90 -9.53 2.29
N LEU A 102 -2.32 -9.03 3.39
CA LEU A 102 -0.90 -8.67 3.45
C LEU A 102 0.01 -9.88 3.26
N GLU A 103 -0.25 -10.99 3.96
CA GLU A 103 0.51 -12.24 3.78
C GLU A 103 0.44 -12.73 2.33
N HIS A 104 -0.75 -12.72 1.73
CA HIS A 104 -0.93 -13.08 0.33
C HIS A 104 -0.15 -12.15 -0.63
N ALA A 105 -0.15 -10.85 -0.35
CA ALA A 105 0.56 -9.86 -1.15
C ALA A 105 2.08 -10.06 -1.08
N LEU A 106 2.64 -10.32 0.10
CA LEU A 106 4.07 -10.58 0.25
C LEU A 106 4.54 -11.76 -0.60
N GLU A 107 3.74 -12.82 -0.68
CA GLU A 107 4.10 -14.00 -1.46
C GLU A 107 3.96 -13.79 -2.97
N ARG A 108 2.97 -13.02 -3.41
CA ARG A 108 2.51 -13.03 -4.81
C ARG A 108 2.68 -11.73 -5.55
N TRP A 109 2.79 -10.60 -4.85
CA TRP A 109 2.79 -9.30 -5.46
C TRP A 109 4.23 -8.78 -5.64
N VAL A 110 4.35 -7.86 -6.58
CA VAL A 110 5.54 -7.03 -6.80
C VAL A 110 5.61 -5.95 -5.71
N SER A 111 6.83 -5.48 -5.40
CA SER A 111 7.07 -4.61 -4.23
C SER A 111 6.24 -3.34 -4.22
N TRP A 112 6.07 -2.67 -5.36
CA TRP A 112 5.31 -1.42 -5.44
C TRP A 112 3.83 -1.60 -5.08
N HIS A 113 3.18 -2.69 -5.52
CA HIS A 113 1.82 -3.02 -5.07
C HIS A 113 1.73 -3.35 -3.57
N VAL A 114 2.80 -3.92 -2.99
CA VAL A 114 2.88 -4.16 -1.54
C VAL A 114 3.00 -2.82 -0.79
N VAL A 115 3.75 -1.85 -1.34
CA VAL A 115 3.80 -0.49 -0.79
C VAL A 115 2.42 0.17 -0.83
N ASP A 116 1.71 0.11 -1.97
CA ASP A 116 0.36 0.66 -2.06
C ASP A 116 -0.59 0.04 -1.01
N LEU A 117 -0.51 -1.28 -0.83
CA LEU A 117 -1.26 -2.00 0.20
C LEU A 117 -0.90 -1.52 1.61
N LEU A 118 0.39 -1.40 1.92
CA LEU A 118 0.86 -0.91 3.22
C LEU A 118 0.41 0.52 3.49
N GLY A 119 0.34 1.39 2.49
CA GLY A 119 -0.22 2.73 2.63
C GLY A 119 -1.72 2.73 2.95
N GLY A 120 -2.47 1.86 2.28
CA GLY A 120 -3.88 1.61 2.60
C GLY A 120 -4.08 1.07 4.02
N LEU A 121 -3.24 0.11 4.43
CA LEU A 121 -3.25 -0.48 5.77
C LEU A 121 -2.86 0.52 6.85
N ALA A 122 -1.87 1.38 6.60
CA ALA A 122 -1.48 2.45 7.52
C ALA A 122 -2.66 3.40 7.79
N SER A 123 -3.47 3.70 6.76
CA SER A 123 -4.66 4.53 6.89
C SER A 123 -5.72 3.93 7.83
N VAL A 124 -5.76 2.61 8.00
CA VAL A 124 -6.75 1.91 8.86
C VAL A 124 -6.59 2.30 10.34
N HIS A 125 -5.34 2.43 10.81
CA HIS A 125 -5.01 2.71 12.21
C HIS A 125 -4.30 4.05 12.42
N ASP A 126 -4.10 4.81 11.34
CA ASP A 126 -3.18 5.95 11.29
C ASP A 126 -1.77 5.60 11.83
N ASP A 127 -1.36 4.35 11.62
CA ASP A 127 -0.06 3.83 12.03
C ASP A 127 0.33 2.64 11.16
N LEU A 128 1.53 2.71 10.58
CA LEU A 128 2.11 1.65 9.77
C LEU A 128 2.81 0.57 10.63
N ARG A 129 3.26 0.90 11.85
CA ARG A 129 4.07 0.00 12.70
C ARG A 129 3.40 -1.34 13.00
N PRO A 130 2.08 -1.44 13.28
CA PRO A 130 1.43 -2.72 13.51
C PRO A 130 1.48 -3.66 12.29
N TRP A 131 1.55 -3.11 11.08
CA TRP A 131 1.65 -3.88 9.85
C TRP A 131 3.09 -4.31 9.57
N LEU A 132 4.07 -3.45 9.84
CA LEU A 132 5.49 -3.79 9.77
C LEU A 132 5.87 -4.91 10.75
N ALA A 133 5.33 -4.88 11.97
CA ALA A 133 5.52 -5.97 12.94
C ALA A 133 4.99 -7.32 12.44
N ARG A 134 3.93 -7.32 11.61
CA ARG A 134 3.43 -8.55 10.95
C ARG A 134 4.39 -9.02 9.86
N LEU A 135 5.03 -8.12 9.12
CA LEU A 135 6.09 -8.48 8.17
C LEU A 135 7.28 -9.16 8.86
N ASP A 136 7.64 -8.69 10.05
CA ASP A 136 8.71 -9.25 10.85
C ASP A 136 8.36 -10.66 11.37
N ALA A 137 7.09 -10.88 11.71
CA ALA A 137 6.59 -12.18 12.15
C ALA A 137 6.31 -13.16 10.99
N ALA A 138 6.18 -12.66 9.75
CA ALA A 138 5.86 -13.49 8.60
C ALA A 138 6.96 -14.52 8.33
N ALA A 139 6.58 -15.79 8.20
CA ALA A 139 7.49 -16.91 8.07
C ALA A 139 7.20 -17.72 6.79
N GLY A 140 8.23 -18.39 6.29
CA GLY A 140 8.15 -19.27 5.12
C GLY A 140 8.77 -18.66 3.86
N PRO A 141 9.15 -19.48 2.87
CA PRO A 141 9.98 -19.02 1.75
C PRO A 141 9.37 -17.89 0.92
N GLY A 142 8.05 -17.93 0.71
CA GLY A 142 7.33 -16.90 -0.05
C GLY A 142 7.34 -15.54 0.66
N ALA A 143 7.07 -15.54 1.96
CA ALA A 143 7.10 -14.35 2.80
C ALA A 143 8.51 -13.76 2.92
N GLU A 144 9.54 -14.60 3.12
CA GLU A 144 10.95 -14.16 3.14
C GLU A 144 11.34 -13.44 1.84
N GLY A 145 11.01 -14.05 0.69
CA GLY A 145 11.26 -13.42 -0.61
C GLY A 145 10.51 -12.10 -0.77
N GLY A 146 9.27 -12.00 -0.26
CA GLY A 146 8.48 -10.76 -0.23
C GLY A 146 9.14 -9.66 0.58
N VAL A 147 9.57 -9.98 1.79
CA VAL A 147 10.29 -9.05 2.69
C VAL A 147 11.58 -8.56 2.05
N VAL A 148 12.37 -9.44 1.42
CA VAL A 148 13.60 -9.04 0.71
C VAL A 148 13.30 -8.09 -0.46
N ARG A 149 12.26 -8.35 -1.25
CA ARG A 149 11.86 -7.44 -2.35
C ARG A 149 11.42 -6.07 -1.83
N LEU A 150 10.64 -6.03 -0.75
CA LEU A 150 10.19 -4.79 -0.14
C LEU A 150 11.37 -4.01 0.47
N ALA A 151 12.25 -4.68 1.20
CA ALA A 151 13.45 -4.09 1.78
C ALA A 151 14.39 -3.53 0.69
N CYS A 152 14.59 -4.26 -0.42
CA CYS A 152 15.34 -3.78 -1.57
C CYS A 152 14.74 -2.50 -2.15
N HIS A 153 13.42 -2.47 -2.33
CA HIS A 153 12.71 -1.33 -2.87
C HIS A 153 12.90 -0.09 -1.99
N TRP A 154 12.54 -0.17 -0.71
CA TRP A 154 12.68 0.97 0.20
C TRP A 154 14.14 1.39 0.46
N ALA A 155 15.09 0.47 0.53
CA ALA A 155 16.50 0.83 0.66
C ALA A 155 17.00 1.60 -0.57
N THR A 156 16.51 1.25 -1.77
CA THR A 156 16.85 1.95 -3.00
C THR A 156 16.19 3.32 -3.07
N ASP A 157 14.91 3.42 -2.70
CA ASP A 157 14.19 4.68 -2.65
C ASP A 157 14.83 5.66 -1.64
N LEU A 158 15.26 5.17 -0.47
CA LEU A 158 16.03 5.96 0.50
C LEU A 158 17.33 6.50 -0.11
N LEU A 159 18.05 5.71 -0.92
CA LEU A 159 19.25 6.17 -1.63
C LEU A 159 18.96 7.20 -2.71
N TRP A 160 17.77 7.16 -3.31
CA TRP A 160 17.31 8.17 -4.26
C TRP A 160 16.73 9.42 -3.57
N GLY A 161 16.59 9.40 -2.25
CA GLY A 161 15.93 10.47 -1.50
C GLY A 161 14.43 10.55 -1.76
N GLU A 162 13.83 9.49 -2.29
CA GLU A 162 12.39 9.42 -2.49
C GLU A 162 11.67 9.27 -1.16
N SER A 163 10.63 10.07 -0.97
CA SER A 163 9.83 10.10 0.26
C SER A 163 8.33 10.13 0.02
N ASP A 164 7.90 10.12 -1.24
CA ASP A 164 6.49 10.16 -1.63
C ASP A 164 5.89 8.76 -1.81
N TRP A 165 6.18 7.84 -0.88
CA TRP A 165 5.72 6.43 -0.96
C TRP A 165 4.23 6.25 -0.72
N PHE A 166 3.62 7.17 0.02
CA PHE A 166 2.21 7.11 0.39
C PHE A 166 1.52 8.44 0.09
N ALA A 167 1.14 8.66 -1.16
CA ALA A 167 0.51 9.92 -1.60
C ALA A 167 -0.86 10.20 -0.94
N TRP A 168 -1.40 9.26 -0.15
CA TRP A 168 -2.72 9.35 0.48
C TRP A 168 -2.74 9.05 1.99
N TRP A 169 -1.61 8.67 2.61
CA TRP A 169 -1.52 8.54 4.07
C TRP A 169 -0.86 9.80 4.65
N PHE A 170 -1.71 10.74 5.09
CA PHE A 170 -1.30 12.06 5.54
C PHE A 170 -1.05 12.08 7.05
N THR A 171 0.13 11.63 7.48
CA THR A 171 0.63 11.80 8.84
C THR A 171 1.82 12.79 8.83
N ASP A 172 2.21 13.29 10.01
CA ASP A 172 3.32 14.26 10.14
C ASP A 172 4.66 13.67 9.68
N ASP A 173 4.83 12.35 9.81
CA ASP A 173 6.06 11.64 9.42
C ASP A 173 5.79 10.18 9.00
N PRO A 174 5.29 9.96 7.77
CA PRO A 174 5.07 8.60 7.25
C PRO A 174 6.39 7.85 7.01
N MET A 175 7.51 8.58 7.00
CA MET A 175 8.82 8.09 6.58
C MET A 175 9.58 7.38 7.70
N THR A 176 9.47 7.88 8.93
CA THR A 176 10.16 7.28 10.08
C THR A 176 9.91 5.77 10.24
N PRO A 177 8.65 5.26 10.28
CA PRO A 177 8.43 3.82 10.45
C PRO A 177 9.01 2.99 9.30
N VAL A 178 8.97 3.49 8.06
CA VAL A 178 9.55 2.79 6.91
C VAL A 178 11.08 2.79 6.98
N ARG A 179 11.71 3.91 7.32
CA ARG A 179 13.18 4.01 7.46
C ARG A 179 13.68 3.08 8.57
N GLU A 180 13.05 3.13 9.74
CA GLU A 180 13.39 2.28 10.89
C GLU A 180 13.28 0.80 10.52
N TRP A 181 12.17 0.38 9.92
CA TRP A 181 11.97 -1.02 9.52
C TRP A 181 12.95 -1.45 8.42
N THR A 182 13.16 -0.61 7.41
CA THR A 182 14.08 -0.91 6.30
C THR A 182 15.48 -1.17 6.85
N LEU A 183 15.98 -0.35 7.77
CA LEU A 183 17.28 -0.55 8.39
C LEU A 183 17.31 -1.78 9.31
N ALA A 184 16.24 -2.04 10.07
CA ALA A 184 16.12 -3.21 10.94
C ALA A 184 16.11 -4.54 10.15
N ALA A 185 15.55 -4.54 8.93
CA ALA A 185 15.46 -5.71 8.07
C ALA A 185 16.82 -6.19 7.52
N ARG A 186 17.89 -5.36 7.61
CA ARG A 186 19.21 -5.65 7.03
C ARG A 186 19.74 -7.04 7.38
N ASN A 187 19.80 -7.39 8.66
CA ASN A 187 20.35 -8.68 9.09
C ASN A 187 19.55 -9.87 8.55
N ARG A 188 18.24 -9.70 8.32
CA ARG A 188 17.40 -10.71 7.69
C ARG A 188 17.75 -10.84 6.20
N VAL A 189 17.89 -9.71 5.51
CA VAL A 189 18.24 -9.66 4.08
C VAL A 189 19.65 -10.21 3.82
N THR A 190 20.65 -9.86 4.62
CA THR A 190 22.03 -10.38 4.49
C THR A 190 22.05 -11.90 4.64
N ARG A 191 21.39 -12.46 5.67
CA ARG A 191 21.30 -13.92 5.85
C ARG A 191 20.62 -14.60 4.66
N PHE A 192 19.60 -13.96 4.09
CA PHE A 192 18.93 -14.47 2.90
C PHE A 192 19.87 -14.44 1.69
N ALA A 193 20.60 -13.35 1.47
CA ALA A 193 21.58 -13.21 0.38
C ALA A 193 22.70 -14.26 0.49
N ASP A 194 23.21 -14.50 1.71
CA ASP A 194 24.25 -15.52 1.95
C ASP A 194 23.74 -16.94 1.63
N ALA A 195 22.47 -17.22 1.95
CA ALA A 195 21.83 -18.51 1.65
C ALA A 195 21.44 -18.67 0.17
N HIS A 196 21.28 -17.57 -0.55
CA HIS A 196 20.80 -17.50 -1.93
C HIS A 196 21.68 -16.56 -2.78
N PRO A 197 22.97 -16.89 -3.01
CA PRO A 197 23.91 -16.02 -3.70
C PRO A 197 23.53 -15.72 -5.17
N GLU A 198 22.65 -16.52 -5.77
CA GLU A 198 22.08 -16.30 -7.10
C GLU A 198 20.95 -15.26 -7.13
N CYS A 199 20.40 -14.89 -5.97
CA CYS A 199 19.27 -13.95 -5.88
C CYS A 199 19.77 -12.51 -6.03
N LYS A 200 19.70 -11.98 -7.27
CA LYS A 200 20.09 -10.60 -7.58
C LYS A 200 19.44 -9.57 -6.65
N THR A 201 18.14 -9.69 -6.35
CA THR A 201 17.44 -8.73 -5.48
C THR A 201 17.99 -8.71 -4.06
N ALA A 202 18.38 -9.86 -3.50
CA ALA A 202 18.99 -9.91 -2.17
C ALA A 202 20.38 -9.27 -2.18
N GLY A 203 21.17 -9.55 -3.23
CA GLY A 203 22.47 -8.90 -3.44
C GLY A 203 22.37 -7.38 -3.61
N ASP A 204 21.43 -6.90 -4.43
CA ASP A 204 21.17 -5.46 -4.62
C ASP A 204 20.75 -4.79 -3.31
N ALA A 205 19.89 -5.43 -2.51
CA ALA A 205 19.50 -4.89 -1.22
C ALA A 205 20.68 -4.73 -0.25
N VAL A 206 21.59 -5.71 -0.20
CA VAL A 206 22.83 -5.62 0.61
C VAL A 206 23.70 -4.45 0.13
N ILE A 207 23.90 -4.31 -1.19
CA ILE A 207 24.61 -3.16 -1.77
C ILE A 207 23.95 -1.85 -1.35
N ALA A 208 22.62 -1.78 -1.38
CA ALA A 208 21.87 -0.58 -1.03
C ALA A 208 22.11 -0.18 0.44
N TYR A 209 22.07 -1.16 1.34
CA TYR A 209 22.40 -0.94 2.75
C TYR A 209 23.83 -0.44 2.98
N ASP A 210 24.81 -1.03 2.29
CA ASP A 210 26.22 -0.63 2.41
C ASP A 210 26.46 0.81 1.92
N LEU A 211 25.67 1.28 0.95
CA LEU A 211 25.73 2.65 0.45
C LEU A 211 25.04 3.63 1.39
N LEU A 212 23.90 3.24 1.97
CA LEU A 212 23.21 4.05 2.99
C LEU A 212 24.12 4.31 4.19
N ASP A 213 24.91 3.32 4.61
CA ASP A 213 25.89 3.47 5.71
C ASP A 213 27.01 4.47 5.40
N ARG A 214 27.38 4.55 4.12
CA ARG A 214 28.47 5.40 3.64
C ARG A 214 27.98 6.77 3.19
N ASP A 215 26.67 7.03 3.25
CA ASP A 215 26.03 8.22 2.68
C ASP A 215 26.44 8.42 1.21
N GLU A 216 26.55 7.31 0.47
CA GLU A 216 26.94 7.30 -0.94
C GLU A 216 25.71 7.30 -1.85
N PRO A 217 25.78 7.96 -3.04
CA PRO A 217 24.66 8.01 -3.95
C PRO A 217 24.31 6.62 -4.50
N SER A 218 23.05 6.44 -4.88
CA SER A 218 22.58 5.22 -5.54
C SER A 218 23.40 4.89 -6.79
N PRO A 219 23.92 3.66 -6.95
CA PRO A 219 24.63 3.21 -8.14
C PRO A 219 23.63 2.87 -9.25
N TRP A 220 22.35 2.72 -8.93
CA TRP A 220 21.30 2.41 -9.89
C TRP A 220 20.74 3.70 -10.48
N VAL A 221 20.67 3.74 -11.80
CA VAL A 221 20.01 4.83 -12.52
C VAL A 221 18.51 4.74 -12.24
N TYR A 222 17.97 5.74 -11.53
CA TYR A 222 16.52 5.88 -11.40
C TYR A 222 15.94 6.42 -12.72
N PRO A 223 14.92 5.78 -13.32
CA PRO A 223 14.28 6.31 -14.53
C PRO A 223 13.61 7.67 -14.31
N GLY A 224 13.10 7.95 -13.09
CA GLY A 224 12.46 9.24 -12.75
C GLY A 224 13.45 10.36 -12.44
N TYR A 225 14.60 10.06 -11.81
CA TYR A 225 15.63 11.05 -11.41
C TYR A 225 16.57 11.38 -12.56
N ALA A 226 16.56 10.54 -13.60
CA ALA A 226 17.24 10.76 -14.85
C ALA A 226 16.97 12.17 -15.40
N TRP A 227 15.78 12.76 -15.20
CA TRP A 227 15.48 14.07 -15.74
C TRP A 227 16.44 15.16 -15.22
N ASP A 228 16.53 15.35 -13.90
CA ASP A 228 17.38 16.38 -13.31
C ASP A 228 18.87 15.99 -13.37
N TYR A 229 19.18 14.71 -13.20
CA TYR A 229 20.55 14.19 -13.32
C TYR A 229 21.15 14.36 -14.73
N TRP A 230 20.39 14.06 -15.80
CA TRP A 230 20.83 14.25 -17.19
C TRP A 230 20.85 15.72 -17.58
N THR A 231 19.87 16.51 -17.10
CA THR A 231 19.84 17.96 -17.32
C THR A 231 21.08 18.64 -16.72
N GLN A 232 21.48 18.27 -15.50
CA GLN A 232 22.71 18.76 -14.86
C GLN A 232 23.99 18.36 -15.62
N ARG A 233 23.95 17.29 -16.43
CA ARG A 233 25.07 16.80 -17.24
C ARG A 233 24.98 17.17 -18.73
N GLY A 234 24.06 18.07 -19.10
CA GLY A 234 23.89 18.56 -20.47
C GLY A 234 23.35 17.52 -21.45
N GLN A 235 22.77 16.43 -20.95
CA GLN A 235 22.15 15.37 -21.72
C GLN A 235 20.64 15.69 -21.86
N PRO A 236 20.02 15.44 -23.02
CA PRO A 236 18.61 15.76 -23.23
C PRO A 236 17.74 14.93 -22.27
N GLY A 237 17.05 15.59 -21.34
CA GLY A 237 16.31 14.96 -20.24
C GLY A 237 15.15 14.02 -20.65
N GLY A 238 14.87 13.82 -21.93
CA GLY A 238 13.70 13.05 -22.39
C GLY A 238 13.97 11.56 -22.67
N TYR A 239 12.91 10.75 -22.52
CA TYR A 239 12.81 9.32 -22.87
C TYR A 239 13.02 8.97 -24.37
N GLY A 240 13.57 9.88 -25.18
CA GLY A 240 13.68 9.74 -26.65
C GLY A 240 14.65 8.66 -27.14
N TRP A 241 15.33 7.95 -26.24
CA TRP A 241 16.32 6.91 -26.56
C TRP A 241 15.84 5.48 -26.24
N LEU A 242 14.61 5.31 -25.71
CA LEU A 242 14.00 4.01 -25.44
C LEU A 242 12.88 3.61 -26.41
N THR A 243 12.56 4.45 -27.40
CA THR A 243 11.77 4.02 -28.58
C THR A 243 12.69 3.35 -29.59
N PRO A 244 12.49 2.05 -29.92
CA PRO A 244 13.18 1.43 -31.05
C PRO A 244 12.77 2.15 -32.35
N THR A 245 13.72 2.43 -33.22
CA THR A 245 13.46 2.66 -34.65
C THR A 245 13.15 1.35 -35.36
#